data_AF-A0A7T0KL60-F1
#
_entry.id   AF-A0A7T0KL60-F1
#
_cell.length_a   1.000
_cell.length_b   1.000
_cell.length_c   1.000
_cell.angle_alpha   90.00
_cell.angle_beta   90.00
_cell.angle_gamma   90.00
#
_symmetry.space_group_name_H-M   'P 1'
#
loop_
_entity.id
_entity.type
_entity.pdbx_description
1 polymer ?
#
loop_
_entity_poly.entity_id
_entity_poly.type
_entity_poly.pdbx_seq_one_letter_code
_entity_poly.pdbx_strand_id
1 'polypeptide(L)'
;MSKWPTEQCRRLIKQIRVRPRIENWEDPEFRSFAASLNQEFEREVVAGFAPDSEQTAAYFEIIRMDWGPEAVKTTGHRLIGSGLDPATVSSAWLTSFQAGGAHTLAAELLEELHFKFRTNEIVALRYGQSLAAVGRRNALSTLAEESALIYEYGEWGKTQWASLLLDAMLPDNAMVFIQYMQKNESLRASLSWRAQGLSVKPEPFPYETLLINLNREPRKWRISEMLLKLGGFQPTRIEAIDARNVPYFALKKVAANQEVMESQGISAIATALSHLKCWEKACNLERPTLILEDDAVPFVTWNHIASEEFEPGAWDLLFINERMSLCSSLDTENQAVDPWHVLSNRRGNVNGVGTDAYMVSREGARKLLELFDRDGIYGHIDWQLGAYAVDKIVDPDKSNPLHEALTHRLAALGDSNGLKVACMDIPMFKAVDHGVSNTVDISREMRE
;
A
#
# COMPACT_ATOMS: atom_id res chain seq x y z
N MET A 1 27.85 -7.82 -18.26
CA MET A 1 26.49 -7.24 -18.33
C MET A 1 25.51 -8.37 -18.09
N SER A 2 24.55 -8.18 -17.20
CA SER A 2 23.49 -9.16 -16.96
C SER A 2 22.79 -9.50 -18.28
N LYS A 3 22.53 -10.79 -18.54
CA LYS A 3 21.71 -11.21 -19.68
C LYS A 3 20.24 -10.81 -19.52
N TRP A 4 19.78 -10.58 -18.29
CA TRP A 4 18.43 -10.08 -18.03
C TRP A 4 18.47 -8.64 -17.52
N PRO A 5 17.97 -7.69 -18.30
CA PRO A 5 17.66 -6.38 -17.79
C PRO A 5 16.65 -6.50 -16.65
N THR A 6 16.95 -5.84 -15.53
CA THR A 6 16.08 -5.72 -14.35
C THR A 6 14.62 -5.39 -14.72
N GLU A 7 14.42 -4.54 -15.75
CA GLU A 7 13.10 -4.18 -16.26
C GLU A 7 12.30 -5.37 -16.83
N GLN A 8 12.97 -6.34 -17.47
CA GLN A 8 12.30 -7.55 -17.95
C GLN A 8 11.86 -8.43 -16.78
N CYS A 9 12.68 -8.53 -15.72
CA CYS A 9 12.31 -9.24 -14.48
C CYS A 9 11.11 -8.58 -13.79
N ARG A 10 11.07 -7.23 -13.70
CA ARG A 10 9.91 -6.50 -13.19
C ARG A 10 8.64 -6.78 -13.98
N ARG A 11 8.74 -6.75 -15.31
CA ARG A 11 7.61 -7.07 -16.19
C ARG A 11 7.12 -8.49 -15.99
N LEU A 12 8.03 -9.46 -15.84
CA LEU A 12 7.68 -10.84 -15.51
C LEU A 12 6.95 -10.93 -14.17
N ILE A 13 7.50 -10.34 -13.10
CA ILE A 13 6.88 -10.33 -11.77
C ILE A 13 5.47 -9.73 -11.85
N LYS A 14 5.30 -8.63 -12.60
CA LYS A 14 3.99 -8.02 -12.83
C LYS A 14 3.04 -8.99 -13.54
N GLN A 15 3.47 -9.65 -14.61
CA GLN A 15 2.66 -10.65 -15.32
C GLN A 15 2.24 -11.82 -14.42
N ILE A 16 3.18 -12.37 -13.64
CA ILE A 16 2.92 -13.44 -12.67
C ILE A 16 1.82 -13.05 -11.68
N ARG A 17 1.85 -11.80 -11.21
CA ARG A 17 0.92 -11.33 -10.17
C ARG A 17 -0.47 -10.98 -10.67
N VAL A 18 -0.62 -10.61 -11.95
CA VAL A 18 -1.90 -10.17 -12.51
C VAL A 18 -2.64 -11.26 -13.27
N ARG A 19 -1.96 -12.35 -13.66
CA ARG A 19 -2.56 -13.43 -14.43
C ARG A 19 -2.67 -14.73 -13.61
N PRO A 20 -3.78 -15.47 -13.75
CA PRO A 20 -3.85 -16.90 -13.53
C PRO A 20 -2.57 -17.66 -13.89
N ARG A 21 -2.16 -18.62 -13.05
CA ARG A 21 -1.02 -19.52 -13.36
C ARG A 21 -1.20 -20.20 -14.72
N ILE A 22 -2.40 -20.69 -15.03
CA ILE A 22 -2.69 -21.40 -16.28
C ILE A 22 -2.45 -20.49 -17.49
N GLU A 23 -3.00 -19.27 -17.46
CA GLU A 23 -2.82 -18.29 -18.54
C GLU A 23 -1.34 -17.94 -18.74
N ASN A 24 -0.58 -17.76 -17.66
CA ASN A 24 0.86 -17.52 -17.75
C ASN A 24 1.58 -18.68 -18.44
N TRP A 25 1.24 -19.93 -18.12
CA TRP A 25 1.90 -21.08 -18.74
C TRP A 25 1.42 -21.37 -20.16
N GLU A 26 0.22 -20.94 -20.54
CA GLU A 26 -0.28 -21.01 -21.93
C GLU A 26 0.38 -19.97 -22.84
N ASP A 27 0.88 -18.85 -22.30
CA ASP A 27 1.64 -17.84 -23.01
C ASP A 27 3.04 -18.37 -23.42
N PRO A 28 3.33 -18.56 -24.73
CA PRO A 28 4.61 -19.09 -25.19
C PRO A 28 5.80 -18.17 -24.87
N GLU A 29 5.59 -16.85 -24.86
CA GLU A 29 6.65 -15.88 -24.53
C GLU A 29 7.03 -16.01 -23.05
N PHE A 30 6.01 -16.06 -22.18
CA PHE A 30 6.21 -16.29 -20.76
C PHE A 30 6.97 -17.59 -20.50
N ARG A 31 6.51 -18.71 -21.09
CA ARG A 31 7.13 -20.03 -20.92
C ARG A 31 8.58 -20.05 -21.38
N SER A 32 8.88 -19.46 -22.54
CA SER A 32 10.24 -19.37 -23.08
C SER A 32 11.13 -18.54 -22.15
N PHE A 33 10.63 -17.40 -21.66
CA PHE A 33 11.38 -16.55 -20.75
C PHE A 33 11.62 -17.22 -19.39
N ALA A 34 10.60 -17.83 -18.79
CA ALA A 34 10.71 -18.53 -17.51
C ALA A 34 11.70 -19.71 -17.57
N ALA A 35 11.68 -20.48 -18.67
CA ALA A 35 12.64 -21.56 -18.90
C ALA A 35 14.07 -21.03 -19.06
N SER A 36 14.27 -19.94 -19.81
CA SER A 36 15.58 -19.28 -19.96
C SER A 36 16.11 -18.78 -18.62
N LEU A 37 15.27 -18.04 -17.87
CA LEU A 37 15.63 -17.49 -16.57
C LEU A 37 16.03 -18.61 -15.61
N ASN A 38 15.24 -19.67 -15.48
CA ASN A 38 15.56 -20.81 -14.60
C ASN A 38 16.89 -21.51 -14.99
N GLN A 39 17.09 -21.81 -16.28
CA GLN A 39 18.27 -22.57 -16.72
C GLN A 39 19.57 -21.76 -16.59
N GLU A 40 19.52 -20.47 -16.88
CA GLU A 40 20.69 -19.61 -16.87
C GLU A 40 20.96 -19.04 -15.48
N PHE A 41 19.94 -18.73 -14.65
CA PHE A 41 20.16 -18.19 -13.29
C PHE A 41 20.99 -19.17 -12.45
N GLU A 42 20.66 -20.46 -12.53
CA GLU A 42 21.45 -21.53 -11.88
C GLU A 42 22.90 -21.60 -12.38
N ARG A 43 23.10 -21.48 -13.70
CA ARG A 43 24.43 -21.52 -14.28
C ARG A 43 25.26 -20.30 -13.91
N GLU A 44 24.65 -19.13 -13.91
CA GLU A 44 25.33 -17.86 -13.66
C GLU A 44 25.71 -17.69 -12.19
N VAL A 45 24.83 -18.05 -11.25
CA VAL A 45 25.18 -18.03 -9.81
C VAL A 45 26.35 -18.98 -9.53
N VAL A 46 26.35 -20.19 -10.10
CA VAL A 46 27.48 -21.12 -9.99
C VAL A 46 28.76 -20.57 -10.66
N ALA A 47 28.63 -19.77 -11.72
CA ALA A 47 29.74 -19.11 -12.38
C ALA A 47 30.24 -17.84 -11.65
N GLY A 48 29.69 -17.51 -10.47
CA GLY A 48 30.09 -16.34 -9.67
C GLY A 48 29.42 -15.04 -10.08
N PHE A 49 28.38 -15.07 -10.90
CA PHE A 49 27.53 -13.90 -11.15
C PHE A 49 26.69 -13.60 -9.91
N ALA A 50 26.62 -12.31 -9.54
CA ALA A 50 25.82 -11.82 -8.43
C ALA A 50 24.54 -11.17 -8.96
N PRO A 51 23.42 -11.90 -9.08
CA PRO A 51 22.13 -11.30 -9.45
C PRO A 51 21.68 -10.30 -8.39
N ASP A 52 20.91 -9.30 -8.82
CA ASP A 52 20.27 -8.37 -7.90
C ASP A 52 19.02 -9.00 -7.23
N SER A 53 18.42 -8.28 -6.27
CA SER A 53 17.26 -8.76 -5.53
C SER A 53 16.01 -8.93 -6.41
N GLU A 54 15.87 -8.14 -7.48
CA GLU A 54 14.70 -8.20 -8.36
C GLU A 54 14.78 -9.38 -9.32
N GLN A 55 15.98 -9.65 -9.86
CA GLN A 55 16.27 -10.86 -10.64
C GLN A 55 16.06 -12.11 -9.79
N THR A 56 16.55 -12.10 -8.55
CA THR A 56 16.36 -13.19 -7.59
C THR A 56 14.88 -13.37 -7.21
N ALA A 57 14.14 -12.26 -7.04
CA ALA A 57 12.70 -12.32 -6.79
C ALA A 57 11.94 -12.91 -7.97
N ALA A 58 12.23 -12.49 -9.21
CA ALA A 58 11.63 -13.05 -10.41
C ALA A 58 11.88 -14.56 -10.53
N TYR A 59 13.10 -15.00 -10.20
CA TYR A 59 13.44 -16.41 -10.15
C TYR A 59 12.62 -17.18 -9.09
N PHE A 60 12.51 -16.63 -7.87
CA PHE A 60 11.70 -17.22 -6.81
C PHE A 60 10.21 -17.24 -7.13
N GLU A 61 9.67 -16.25 -7.84
CA GLU A 61 8.27 -16.25 -8.27
C GLU A 61 7.96 -17.42 -9.23
N ILE A 62 8.85 -17.72 -10.18
CA ILE A 62 8.72 -18.91 -11.05
C ILE A 62 8.71 -20.19 -10.20
N ILE A 63 9.69 -20.33 -9.30
CA ILE A 63 9.79 -21.50 -8.41
C ILE A 63 8.52 -21.66 -7.57
N ARG A 64 8.04 -20.56 -6.99
CA ARG A 64 6.85 -20.53 -6.15
C ARG A 64 5.61 -20.97 -6.92
N MET A 65 5.43 -20.47 -8.13
CA MET A 65 4.30 -20.84 -8.98
C MET A 65 4.28 -22.34 -9.27
N ASP A 66 5.44 -22.95 -9.53
CA ASP A 66 5.51 -24.34 -9.96
C ASP A 66 5.60 -25.36 -8.84
N TRP A 67 6.45 -25.07 -7.85
CA TRP A 67 6.87 -26.00 -6.81
C TRP A 67 6.50 -25.53 -5.40
N GLY A 68 5.90 -24.35 -5.28
CA GLY A 68 5.38 -23.84 -4.01
C GLY A 68 6.44 -23.18 -3.12
N PRO A 69 6.02 -22.67 -1.96
CA PRO A 69 6.87 -21.89 -1.06
C PRO A 69 8.05 -22.67 -0.46
N GLU A 70 7.90 -23.97 -0.20
CA GLU A 70 9.00 -24.80 0.31
C GLU A 70 10.16 -24.92 -0.69
N ALA A 71 9.86 -24.98 -1.98
CA ALA A 71 10.90 -24.99 -3.01
C ALA A 71 11.67 -23.67 -3.06
N VAL A 72 10.99 -22.53 -2.84
CA VAL A 72 11.64 -21.21 -2.71
C VAL A 72 12.59 -21.19 -1.52
N LYS A 73 12.17 -21.73 -0.38
CA LYS A 73 13.02 -21.90 0.81
C LYS A 73 14.27 -22.72 0.52
N THR A 74 14.11 -23.94 0.01
CA THR A 74 15.24 -24.84 -0.30
C THR A 74 16.21 -24.18 -1.29
N THR A 75 15.67 -23.52 -2.32
CA THR A 75 16.47 -22.82 -3.32
C THR A 75 17.25 -21.68 -2.70
N GLY A 76 16.61 -20.82 -1.90
CA GLY A 76 17.30 -19.69 -1.27
C GLY A 76 18.44 -20.11 -0.35
N HIS A 77 18.27 -21.15 0.47
CA HIS A 77 19.37 -21.69 1.29
C HIS A 77 20.53 -22.20 0.43
N ARG A 78 20.24 -22.89 -0.68
CA ARG A 78 21.28 -23.38 -1.59
C ARG A 78 22.02 -22.22 -2.26
N LEU A 79 21.33 -21.16 -2.67
CA LEU A 79 21.95 -19.97 -3.27
C LEU A 79 22.88 -19.27 -2.27
N ILE A 80 22.46 -19.12 -1.01
CA ILE A 80 23.33 -18.61 0.07
C ILE A 80 24.56 -19.50 0.25
N GLY A 81 24.37 -20.83 0.30
CA GLY A 81 25.48 -21.78 0.40
C GLY A 81 26.44 -21.77 -0.80
N SER A 82 25.96 -21.27 -1.95
CA SER A 82 26.76 -21.09 -3.17
C SER A 82 27.45 -19.73 -3.23
N GLY A 83 27.31 -18.88 -2.20
CA GLY A 83 27.97 -17.59 -2.09
C GLY A 83 27.12 -16.38 -2.49
N LEU A 84 25.82 -16.56 -2.78
CA LEU A 84 24.93 -15.42 -3.01
C LEU A 84 24.73 -14.63 -1.72
N ASP A 85 24.77 -13.30 -1.82
CA ASP A 85 24.62 -12.39 -0.70
C ASP A 85 23.27 -12.60 0.05
N PRO A 86 23.29 -12.87 1.37
CA PRO A 86 22.09 -13.01 2.18
C PRO A 86 21.11 -11.84 2.09
N ALA A 87 21.58 -10.60 1.87
CA ALA A 87 20.70 -9.43 1.73
C ALA A 87 19.87 -9.48 0.43
N THR A 88 20.46 -10.02 -0.64
CA THR A 88 19.78 -10.26 -1.92
C THR A 88 18.68 -11.31 -1.75
N VAL A 89 19.01 -12.45 -1.10
CA VAL A 89 18.07 -13.55 -0.86
C VAL A 89 16.95 -13.15 0.09
N SER A 90 17.25 -12.42 1.17
CA SER A 90 16.24 -11.95 2.13
C SER A 90 15.21 -11.02 1.49
N SER A 91 15.66 -10.11 0.62
CA SER A 91 14.80 -9.19 -0.12
C SER A 91 13.90 -9.95 -1.11
N ALA A 92 14.47 -10.90 -1.84
CA ALA A 92 13.73 -11.73 -2.79
C ALA A 92 12.71 -12.66 -2.10
N TRP A 93 13.07 -13.27 -0.97
CA TRP A 93 12.15 -14.06 -0.16
C TRP A 93 10.98 -13.22 0.33
N LEU A 94 11.23 -12.06 0.93
CA LEU A 94 10.15 -11.18 1.40
C LEU A 94 9.17 -10.88 0.27
N THR A 95 9.68 -10.48 -0.89
CA THR A 95 8.87 -10.13 -2.06
C THR A 95 8.06 -11.33 -2.58
N SER A 96 8.67 -12.51 -2.72
CA SER A 96 8.02 -13.71 -3.26
C SER A 96 6.98 -14.29 -2.31
N PHE A 97 7.30 -14.41 -1.02
CA PHE A 97 6.37 -14.94 -0.03
C PHE A 97 5.21 -13.99 0.26
N GLN A 98 5.42 -12.67 0.26
CA GLN A 98 4.34 -11.69 0.38
C GLN A 98 3.39 -11.76 -0.80
N ALA A 99 3.91 -11.93 -2.02
CA ALA A 99 3.06 -12.15 -3.19
C ALA A 99 2.26 -13.44 -3.05
N GLY A 100 2.86 -14.53 -2.58
CA GLY A 100 2.16 -15.81 -2.39
C GLY A 100 1.29 -15.92 -1.13
N GLY A 101 1.05 -14.84 -0.38
CA GLY A 101 0.29 -14.88 0.88
C GLY A 101 0.97 -15.64 2.03
N ALA A 102 2.21 -16.11 1.85
CA ALA A 102 2.95 -16.95 2.79
C ALA A 102 3.71 -16.11 3.84
N HIS A 103 3.05 -15.13 4.44
CA HIS A 103 3.68 -14.13 5.31
C HIS A 103 4.33 -14.73 6.57
N THR A 104 3.69 -15.72 7.20
CA THR A 104 4.23 -16.39 8.40
C THR A 104 5.53 -17.12 8.08
N LEU A 105 5.56 -17.86 6.97
CA LEU A 105 6.76 -18.55 6.51
C LEU A 105 7.89 -17.56 6.19
N ALA A 106 7.56 -16.43 5.56
CA ALA A 106 8.53 -15.37 5.30
C ALA A 106 9.21 -14.91 6.60
N ALA A 107 8.42 -14.68 7.65
CA ALA A 107 8.94 -14.25 8.95
C ALA A 107 9.83 -15.30 9.61
N GLU A 108 9.44 -16.58 9.57
CA GLU A 108 10.24 -17.68 10.13
C GLU A 108 11.59 -17.86 9.40
N LEU A 109 11.59 -17.74 8.07
CA LEU A 109 12.83 -17.86 7.29
C LEU A 109 13.77 -16.67 7.48
N LEU A 110 13.20 -15.47 7.57
CA LEU A 110 13.99 -14.28 7.81
C LEU A 110 14.52 -14.21 9.24
N GLU A 111 13.82 -14.81 10.21
CA GLU A 111 14.32 -15.04 11.56
C GLU A 111 15.56 -15.97 11.54
N GLU A 112 15.45 -17.13 10.88
CA GLU A 112 16.57 -18.07 10.75
C GLU A 112 17.78 -17.41 10.08
N LEU A 113 17.52 -16.64 9.01
CA LEU A 113 18.57 -15.95 8.28
C LEU A 113 19.21 -14.83 9.11
N HIS A 114 18.41 -14.04 9.83
CA HIS A 114 18.90 -13.01 10.73
C HIS A 114 19.75 -13.61 11.85
N PHE A 115 19.35 -14.75 12.42
CA PHE A 115 20.15 -15.45 13.44
C PHE A 115 21.56 -15.78 12.94
N LYS A 116 21.70 -16.18 11.67
CA LYS A 116 22.99 -16.49 11.03
C LYS A 116 23.78 -15.24 10.63
N PHE A 117 23.11 -14.17 10.22
CA PHE A 117 23.71 -12.96 9.66
C PHE A 117 23.30 -11.70 10.44
N ARG A 118 23.47 -11.72 11.77
CA ARG A 118 22.97 -10.67 12.69
C ARG A 118 23.47 -9.27 12.38
N THR A 119 24.67 -9.13 11.82
CA THR A 119 25.29 -7.84 11.48
C THR A 119 24.86 -7.30 10.12
N ASN A 120 24.11 -8.07 9.31
CA ASN A 120 23.66 -7.62 8.00
C ASN A 120 22.39 -6.75 8.13
N GLU A 121 22.53 -5.45 7.83
CA GLU A 121 21.46 -4.46 7.98
C GLU A 121 20.21 -4.77 7.17
N ILE A 122 20.38 -5.26 5.94
CA ILE A 122 19.27 -5.54 5.04
C ILE A 122 18.53 -6.78 5.53
N VAL A 123 19.25 -7.84 5.95
CA VAL A 123 18.61 -9.04 6.52
C VAL A 123 17.77 -8.69 7.74
N ALA A 124 18.31 -7.90 8.68
CA ALA A 124 17.58 -7.45 9.86
C ALA A 124 16.34 -6.62 9.48
N LEU A 125 16.48 -5.66 8.57
CA LEU A 125 15.36 -4.83 8.11
C LEU A 125 14.26 -5.66 7.42
N ARG A 126 14.63 -6.61 6.55
CA ARG A 126 13.66 -7.50 5.89
C ARG A 126 12.95 -8.40 6.90
N TYR A 127 13.66 -8.88 7.92
CA TYR A 127 13.04 -9.60 9.03
C TYR A 127 12.03 -8.71 9.76
N GLY A 128 12.39 -7.46 10.10
CA GLY A 128 11.47 -6.49 10.69
C GLY A 128 10.21 -6.25 9.84
N GLN A 129 10.36 -6.06 8.54
CA GLN A 129 9.23 -5.89 7.61
C GLN A 129 8.32 -7.12 7.57
N SER A 130 8.89 -8.33 7.62
CA SER A 130 8.10 -9.56 7.70
C SER A 130 7.32 -9.68 9.01
N LEU A 131 7.92 -9.28 10.14
CA LEU A 131 7.25 -9.24 11.45
C LEU A 131 6.07 -8.26 11.46
N ALA A 132 6.24 -7.07 10.88
CA ALA A 132 5.17 -6.10 10.70
C ALA A 132 4.03 -6.68 9.84
N ALA A 133 4.38 -7.34 8.72
CA ALA A 133 3.41 -7.96 7.82
C ALA A 133 2.62 -9.11 8.46
N VAL A 134 3.07 -9.69 9.57
CA VAL A 134 2.30 -10.70 10.33
C VAL A 134 1.75 -10.18 11.66
N GLY A 135 1.86 -8.88 11.92
CA GLY A 135 1.37 -8.26 13.16
C GLY A 135 2.16 -8.61 14.42
N ARG A 136 3.39 -9.12 14.30
CA ARG A 136 4.25 -9.48 15.44
C ARG A 136 4.99 -8.25 16.00
N ARG A 137 4.23 -7.24 16.44
CA ARG A 137 4.74 -5.92 16.88
C ARG A 137 5.77 -5.99 18.01
N ASN A 138 5.57 -6.86 19.01
CA ASN A 138 6.52 -6.99 20.12
C ASN A 138 7.88 -7.54 19.65
N ALA A 139 7.86 -8.56 18.78
CA ALA A 139 9.09 -9.09 18.19
C ALA A 139 9.80 -8.04 17.32
N LEU A 140 9.05 -7.21 16.59
CA LEU A 140 9.61 -6.09 15.83
C LEU A 140 10.30 -5.07 16.75
N SER A 141 9.70 -4.74 17.90
CA SER A 141 10.31 -3.87 18.91
C SER A 141 11.64 -4.43 19.41
N THR A 142 11.65 -5.71 19.83
CA THR A 142 12.88 -6.38 20.30
C THR A 142 13.95 -6.41 19.23
N LEU A 143 13.60 -6.77 17.99
CA LEU A 143 14.54 -6.77 16.87
C LEU A 143 15.11 -5.38 16.62
N ALA A 144 14.30 -4.33 16.72
CA ALA A 144 14.75 -2.95 16.53
C ALA A 144 15.74 -2.50 17.63
N GLU A 145 15.49 -2.88 18.89
CA GLU A 145 16.42 -2.63 20.01
C GLU A 145 17.77 -3.34 19.78
N GLU A 146 17.74 -4.61 19.38
CA GLU A 146 18.96 -5.37 19.04
C GLU A 146 19.70 -4.74 17.85
N SER A 147 18.97 -4.35 16.82
CA SER A 147 19.49 -3.75 15.59
C SER A 147 20.15 -2.39 15.86
N ALA A 148 19.56 -1.57 16.73
CA ALA A 148 20.10 -0.26 17.10
C ALA A 148 21.47 -0.34 17.81
N LEU A 149 21.77 -1.45 18.49
CA LEU A 149 23.05 -1.67 19.18
C LEU A 149 24.21 -2.03 18.23
N ILE A 150 23.93 -2.35 16.96
CA ILE A 150 24.96 -2.81 16.01
C ILE A 150 25.68 -1.63 15.29
N TYR A 151 25.32 -0.38 15.61
CA TYR A 151 26.02 0.89 15.35
C TYR A 151 26.55 1.25 13.93
N GLU A 152 26.35 0.45 12.89
CA GLU A 152 26.92 0.74 11.55
C GLU A 152 25.89 0.99 10.44
N TYR A 153 24.62 1.25 10.76
CA TYR A 153 23.62 1.49 9.72
C TYR A 153 23.89 2.76 8.92
N GLY A 154 23.81 2.63 7.60
CA GLY A 154 23.79 3.78 6.70
C GLY A 154 22.54 4.65 6.92
N GLU A 155 22.58 5.89 6.42
CA GLU A 155 21.42 6.80 6.49
C GLU A 155 20.15 6.20 5.86
N TRP A 156 20.32 5.41 4.80
CA TRP A 156 19.22 4.67 4.18
C TRP A 156 18.61 3.67 5.18
N GLY A 157 19.41 2.81 5.80
CA GLY A 157 18.95 1.82 6.78
C GLY A 157 18.22 2.46 7.96
N LYS A 158 18.77 3.55 8.53
CA LYS A 158 18.14 4.32 9.60
C LYS A 158 16.77 4.87 9.19
N THR A 159 16.68 5.44 7.98
CA THR A 159 15.42 5.97 7.44
C THR A 159 14.37 4.87 7.28
N GLN A 160 14.77 3.70 6.76
CA GLN A 160 13.87 2.57 6.57
C GLN A 160 13.38 2.00 7.91
N TRP A 161 14.27 1.84 8.89
CA TRP A 161 13.90 1.40 10.24
C TRP A 161 12.95 2.39 10.93
N ALA A 162 13.27 3.69 10.92
CA ALA A 162 12.42 4.71 11.49
C ALA A 162 11.01 4.68 10.86
N SER A 163 10.93 4.60 9.53
CA SER A 163 9.64 4.55 8.82
C SER A 163 8.84 3.31 9.18
N LEU A 164 9.46 2.12 9.13
CA LEU A 164 8.84 0.84 9.50
C LEU A 164 8.29 0.87 10.92
N LEU A 165 9.04 1.42 11.87
CA LEU A 165 8.65 1.47 13.28
C LEU A 165 7.50 2.45 13.50
N LEU A 166 7.50 3.60 12.83
CA LEU A 166 6.37 4.55 12.88
C LEU A 166 5.10 3.96 12.26
N ASP A 167 5.22 3.24 11.14
CA ASP A 167 4.11 2.52 10.51
C ASP A 167 3.55 1.40 11.40
N ALA A 168 4.38 0.84 12.29
CA ALA A 168 3.99 -0.15 13.31
C ALA A 168 3.58 0.48 14.66
N MET A 169 3.39 1.81 14.72
CA MET A 169 3.04 2.55 15.93
C MET A 169 4.06 2.36 17.08
N LEU A 170 5.37 2.30 16.76
CA LEU A 170 6.50 2.16 17.70
C LEU A 170 7.40 3.42 17.71
N PRO A 171 6.87 4.59 18.14
CA PRO A 171 7.61 5.86 18.03
C PRO A 171 8.90 5.89 18.86
N ASP A 172 8.92 5.29 20.05
CA ASP A 172 10.10 5.29 20.92
C ASP A 172 11.27 4.53 20.28
N ASN A 173 11.02 3.35 19.70
CA ASN A 173 12.03 2.62 18.94
C ASN A 173 12.48 3.41 17.69
N ALA A 174 11.54 4.05 16.98
CA ALA A 174 11.86 4.86 15.80
C ALA A 174 12.81 6.02 16.15
N MET A 175 12.59 6.69 17.28
CA MET A 175 13.41 7.82 17.74
C MET A 175 14.89 7.44 17.92
N VAL A 176 15.18 6.19 18.30
CA VAL A 176 16.56 5.68 18.40
C VAL A 176 17.27 5.74 17.04
N PHE A 177 16.60 5.44 15.93
CA PHE A 177 17.20 5.54 14.60
C PHE A 177 17.27 6.99 14.11
N ILE A 178 16.21 7.78 14.37
CA ILE A 178 16.09 9.16 13.93
C ILE A 178 17.19 10.05 14.51
N GLN A 179 17.51 9.90 15.80
CA GLN A 179 18.55 10.72 16.46
C GLN A 179 19.96 10.54 15.87
N TYR A 180 20.23 9.39 15.22
CA TYR A 180 21.52 9.10 14.60
C TYR A 180 21.57 9.48 13.10
N MET A 181 20.49 10.03 12.53
CA MET A 181 20.49 10.55 11.16
C MET A 181 21.24 11.89 11.10
N GLN A 182 22.07 12.06 10.08
CA GLN A 182 22.97 13.24 9.95
C GLN A 182 22.82 13.99 8.63
N LYS A 183 22.42 13.32 7.54
CA LYS A 183 22.56 13.92 6.19
C LYS A 183 21.32 14.66 5.69
N ASN A 184 20.14 14.37 6.23
CA ASN A 184 18.88 14.91 5.73
C ASN A 184 18.05 15.51 6.86
N GLU A 185 18.31 16.78 7.18
CA GLU A 185 17.67 17.49 8.29
C GLU A 185 16.15 17.58 8.12
N SER A 186 15.67 17.87 6.90
CA SER A 186 14.23 17.95 6.61
C SER A 186 13.52 16.61 6.84
N LEU A 187 14.08 15.51 6.34
CA LEU A 187 13.53 14.18 6.57
C LEU A 187 13.59 13.77 8.05
N ARG A 188 14.71 14.05 8.73
CA ARG A 188 14.85 13.79 10.16
C ARG A 188 13.78 14.55 10.95
N ALA A 189 13.59 15.83 10.65
CA ALA A 189 12.60 16.68 11.32
C ALA A 189 11.17 16.18 11.07
N SER A 190 10.85 15.77 9.83
CA SER A 190 9.55 15.16 9.49
C SER A 190 9.30 13.86 10.26
N LEU A 191 10.28 12.94 10.30
CA LEU A 191 10.18 11.69 11.06
C LEU A 191 10.09 11.94 12.58
N SER A 192 10.85 12.90 13.11
CA SER A 192 10.77 13.30 14.52
C SER A 192 9.39 13.86 14.88
N TRP A 193 8.83 14.72 14.03
CA TRP A 193 7.49 15.27 14.23
C TRP A 193 6.44 14.16 14.24
N ARG A 194 6.52 13.23 13.28
CA ARG A 194 5.62 12.07 13.22
C ARG A 194 5.75 11.19 14.49
N ALA A 195 6.97 10.93 14.94
CA ALA A 195 7.21 10.17 16.17
C ALA A 195 6.57 10.85 17.39
N GLN A 196 6.74 12.17 17.53
CA GLN A 196 6.12 12.95 18.60
C GLN A 196 4.59 12.87 18.54
N GLY A 197 4.01 13.01 17.35
CA GLY A 197 2.56 12.88 17.16
C GLY A 197 2.01 11.49 17.48
N LEU A 198 2.81 10.44 17.31
CA LEU A 198 2.45 9.08 17.71
C LEU A 198 2.68 8.77 19.20
N SER A 199 3.55 9.53 19.87
CA SER A 199 3.78 9.41 21.33
C SER A 199 2.69 10.10 22.16
N VAL A 200 1.83 10.91 21.54
CA VAL A 200 0.67 11.50 22.22
C VAL A 200 -0.28 10.39 22.67
N LYS A 201 -0.79 10.48 23.90
CA LYS A 201 -1.80 9.52 24.38
C LYS A 201 -3.05 9.65 23.51
N PRO A 202 -3.49 8.57 22.83
CA PRO A 202 -4.64 8.62 21.94
C PRO A 202 -5.92 8.84 22.74
N GLU A 203 -6.74 9.78 22.29
CA GLU A 203 -8.12 9.93 22.73
C GLU A 203 -9.05 9.07 21.85
N PRO A 204 -10.30 8.77 22.28
CA PRO A 204 -11.26 8.10 21.39
C PRO A 204 -11.64 9.01 20.22
N PHE A 205 -11.48 8.52 18.99
CA PHE A 205 -11.90 9.25 17.79
C PHE A 205 -13.44 9.42 17.78
N PRO A 206 -13.98 10.62 17.54
CA PRO A 206 -15.39 10.93 17.80
C PRO A 206 -16.36 10.51 16.68
N TYR A 207 -15.86 9.98 15.56
CA TYR A 207 -16.64 9.62 14.37
C TYR A 207 -16.63 8.11 14.11
N GLU A 208 -17.69 7.62 13.45
CA GLU A 208 -17.74 6.23 12.99
C GLU A 208 -16.57 5.98 12.02
N THR A 209 -15.87 4.87 12.24
CA THR A 209 -14.76 4.44 11.39
C THR A 209 -15.14 3.16 10.68
N LEU A 210 -15.21 3.18 9.36
CA LEU A 210 -15.49 2.03 8.51
C LEU A 210 -14.19 1.55 7.87
N LEU A 211 -13.84 0.29 8.07
CA LEU A 211 -12.64 -0.32 7.48
C LEU A 211 -13.03 -1.36 6.42
N ILE A 212 -12.74 -1.06 5.16
CA ILE A 212 -12.95 -1.95 4.03
C ILE A 212 -11.89 -3.04 4.06
N ASN A 213 -12.31 -4.29 4.18
CA ASN A 213 -11.40 -5.42 4.19
C ASN A 213 -12.05 -6.68 3.58
N LEU A 214 -11.27 -7.42 2.79
CA LEU A 214 -11.73 -8.68 2.20
C LEU A 214 -11.89 -9.76 3.26
N ASN A 215 -12.98 -10.54 3.15
CA ASN A 215 -13.25 -11.63 4.10
C ASN A 215 -12.14 -12.68 4.19
N ARG A 216 -11.48 -12.95 3.06
CA ARG A 216 -10.34 -13.86 2.94
C ARG A 216 -9.01 -13.35 3.51
N GLU A 217 -8.94 -12.07 3.92
CA GLU A 217 -7.74 -11.45 4.48
C GLU A 217 -7.90 -11.14 5.99
N PRO A 218 -8.16 -12.13 6.86
CA PRO A 218 -8.32 -11.91 8.29
C PRO A 218 -7.01 -11.42 8.96
N ARG A 219 -5.86 -11.69 8.32
CA ARG A 219 -4.56 -11.20 8.79
C ARG A 219 -4.50 -9.67 8.72
N LYS A 220 -4.82 -9.07 7.57
CA LYS A 220 -4.85 -7.63 7.40
C LYS A 220 -5.82 -6.99 8.38
N TRP A 221 -7.04 -7.53 8.49
CA TRP A 221 -8.02 -7.07 9.49
C TRP A 221 -7.41 -6.96 10.90
N ARG A 222 -6.74 -8.01 11.39
CA ARG A 222 -6.15 -8.01 12.73
C ARG A 222 -5.04 -6.96 12.89
N ILE A 223 -4.22 -6.79 11.86
CA ILE A 223 -3.13 -5.80 11.87
C ILE A 223 -3.73 -4.39 11.91
N SER A 224 -4.62 -4.06 10.98
CA SER A 224 -5.24 -2.75 10.88
C SER A 224 -6.07 -2.45 12.12
N GLU A 225 -6.87 -3.39 12.61
CA GLU A 225 -7.65 -3.24 13.85
C GLU A 225 -6.75 -2.90 15.05
N MET A 226 -5.64 -3.61 15.21
CA MET A 226 -4.67 -3.34 16.27
C MET A 226 -4.07 -1.93 16.15
N LEU A 227 -3.56 -1.57 14.96
CA LEU A 227 -2.89 -0.28 14.74
C LEU A 227 -3.87 0.90 14.90
N LEU A 228 -5.10 0.75 14.37
CA LEU A 228 -6.16 1.75 14.50
C LEU A 228 -6.57 1.95 15.97
N LYS A 229 -6.71 0.87 16.75
CA LYS A 229 -7.01 0.98 18.18
C LYS A 229 -5.89 1.67 18.96
N LEU A 230 -4.62 1.44 18.60
CA LEU A 230 -3.49 2.19 19.16
C LEU A 230 -3.54 3.68 18.80
N GLY A 231 -4.14 4.05 17.67
CA GLY A 231 -4.37 5.43 17.26
C GLY A 231 -5.63 6.09 17.86
N GLY A 232 -6.41 5.35 18.67
CA GLY A 232 -7.66 5.85 19.27
C GLY A 232 -8.92 5.62 18.43
N PHE A 233 -8.82 4.93 17.30
CA PHE A 233 -9.95 4.63 16.42
C PHE A 233 -10.65 3.32 16.83
N GLN A 234 -11.94 3.21 16.52
CA GLN A 234 -12.74 2.00 16.75
C GLN A 234 -13.33 1.53 15.41
N PRO A 235 -12.56 0.78 14.60
CA PRO A 235 -13.01 0.41 13.26
C PRO A 235 -14.14 -0.62 13.30
N THR A 236 -15.19 -0.34 12.54
CA THR A 236 -16.21 -1.32 12.14
C THR A 236 -15.80 -1.92 10.80
N ARG A 237 -15.64 -3.25 10.74
CA ARG A 237 -15.33 -3.94 9.47
C ARG A 237 -16.49 -3.81 8.48
N ILE A 238 -16.17 -3.38 7.27
CA ILE A 238 -17.04 -3.51 6.09
C ILE A 238 -16.43 -4.60 5.21
N GLU A 239 -17.18 -5.68 5.01
CA GLU A 239 -16.77 -6.72 4.07
C GLU A 239 -16.66 -6.12 2.67
N ALA A 240 -15.42 -6.08 2.17
CA ALA A 240 -15.10 -5.68 0.81
C ALA A 240 -15.63 -6.72 -0.18
N ILE A 241 -16.01 -6.24 -1.35
CA ILE A 241 -16.48 -7.09 -2.44
C ILE A 241 -15.29 -7.78 -3.07
N ASP A 242 -15.30 -9.11 -3.05
CA ASP A 242 -14.34 -9.93 -3.77
C ASP A 242 -14.82 -10.12 -5.20
N ALA A 243 -14.11 -9.54 -6.17
CA ALA A 243 -14.48 -9.61 -7.60
C ALA A 243 -14.69 -11.05 -8.09
N ARG A 244 -14.01 -12.04 -7.48
CA ARG A 244 -14.13 -13.47 -7.84
C ARG A 244 -15.49 -14.07 -7.49
N ASN A 245 -16.20 -13.45 -6.56
CA ASN A 245 -17.52 -13.88 -6.10
C ASN A 245 -18.66 -13.13 -6.80
N VAL A 246 -18.35 -12.17 -7.68
CA VAL A 246 -19.36 -11.39 -8.40
C VAL A 246 -19.44 -11.88 -9.85
N PRO A 247 -20.63 -12.26 -10.36
CA PRO A 247 -20.78 -12.64 -11.75
C PRO A 247 -20.32 -11.51 -12.69
N TYR A 248 -19.51 -11.86 -13.70
CA TYR A 248 -18.93 -10.90 -14.64
C TYR A 248 -19.97 -9.98 -15.29
N PHE A 249 -21.14 -10.51 -15.64
CA PHE A 249 -22.22 -9.71 -16.25
C PHE A 249 -22.77 -8.62 -15.32
N ALA A 250 -22.69 -8.81 -13.99
CA ALA A 250 -23.12 -7.81 -13.02
C ALA A 250 -22.09 -6.69 -12.92
N LEU A 251 -20.80 -7.04 -12.87
CA LEU A 251 -19.70 -6.06 -12.91
C LEU A 251 -19.74 -5.22 -14.19
N LYS A 252 -20.03 -5.85 -15.34
CA LYS A 252 -20.18 -5.15 -16.62
C LYS A 252 -21.32 -4.13 -16.62
N LYS A 253 -22.39 -4.33 -15.84
CA LYS A 253 -23.52 -3.40 -15.77
C LYS A 253 -23.23 -2.13 -14.97
N VAL A 254 -22.32 -2.20 -14.01
CA VAL A 254 -21.96 -1.07 -13.14
C VAL A 254 -20.72 -0.32 -13.63
N ALA A 255 -19.90 -0.96 -14.47
CA ALA A 255 -18.80 -0.29 -15.16
C ALA A 255 -19.34 0.72 -16.17
N ALA A 256 -18.71 1.89 -16.25
CA ALA A 256 -19.11 2.94 -17.18
C ALA A 256 -19.03 2.48 -18.65
N ASN A 257 -18.08 1.61 -18.97
CA ASN A 257 -17.95 0.97 -20.28
C ASN A 257 -17.09 -0.31 -20.23
N GLN A 258 -17.02 -1.02 -21.36
CA GLN A 258 -16.24 -2.26 -21.50
C GLN A 258 -14.72 -2.02 -21.41
N GLU A 259 -14.22 -0.89 -21.90
CA GLU A 259 -12.78 -0.56 -21.89
C GLU A 259 -12.25 -0.43 -20.46
N VAL A 260 -13.05 0.08 -19.52
CA VAL A 260 -12.72 0.12 -18.10
C VAL A 260 -12.44 -1.29 -17.57
N MET A 261 -13.31 -2.25 -17.89
CA MET A 261 -13.16 -3.64 -17.45
C MET A 261 -11.89 -4.29 -18.00
N GLU A 262 -11.56 -4.01 -19.26
CA GLU A 262 -10.41 -4.58 -19.96
C GLU A 262 -9.09 -3.94 -19.53
N SER A 263 -9.07 -2.62 -19.29
CA SER A 263 -7.85 -1.88 -18.96
C SER A 263 -7.51 -1.89 -17.47
N GLN A 264 -8.51 -1.83 -16.59
CA GLN A 264 -8.32 -1.71 -15.13
C GLN A 264 -8.57 -3.03 -14.39
N GLY A 265 -9.29 -3.96 -15.03
CA GLY A 265 -9.63 -5.26 -14.46
C GLY A 265 -10.82 -5.20 -13.49
N ILE A 266 -11.39 -6.38 -13.23
CA ILE A 266 -12.58 -6.55 -12.39
C ILE A 266 -12.37 -6.14 -10.92
N SER A 267 -11.13 -6.19 -10.44
CA SER A 267 -10.79 -5.83 -9.07
C SER A 267 -10.99 -4.33 -8.81
N ALA A 268 -10.70 -3.46 -9.79
CA ALA A 268 -10.93 -2.02 -9.63
C ALA A 268 -12.43 -1.70 -9.43
N ILE A 269 -13.30 -2.39 -10.16
CA ILE A 269 -14.75 -2.26 -10.01
C ILE A 269 -15.21 -2.75 -8.64
N ALA A 270 -14.72 -3.91 -8.19
CA ALA A 270 -15.06 -4.46 -6.88
C ALA A 270 -14.57 -3.56 -5.73
N THR A 271 -13.40 -2.94 -5.86
CA THR A 271 -12.94 -1.90 -4.94
C THR A 271 -13.94 -0.75 -4.89
N ALA A 272 -14.31 -0.17 -6.04
CA ALA A 272 -15.28 0.93 -6.09
C ALA A 272 -16.62 0.56 -5.41
N LEU A 273 -17.18 -0.61 -5.74
CA LEU A 273 -18.42 -1.09 -5.11
C LEU A 273 -18.30 -1.24 -3.57
N SER A 274 -17.11 -1.56 -3.06
CA SER A 274 -16.87 -1.64 -1.61
C SER A 274 -16.96 -0.28 -0.93
N HIS A 275 -16.54 0.80 -1.60
CA HIS A 275 -16.73 2.17 -1.12
C HIS A 275 -18.18 2.63 -1.26
N LEU A 276 -18.88 2.27 -2.33
CA LEU A 276 -20.32 2.57 -2.47
C LEU A 276 -21.12 2.00 -1.28
N LYS A 277 -20.82 0.77 -0.87
CA LYS A 277 -21.39 0.16 0.35
C LYS A 277 -21.11 0.97 1.62
N CYS A 278 -19.92 1.56 1.75
CA CYS A 278 -19.62 2.48 2.85
C CYS A 278 -20.44 3.77 2.77
N TRP A 279 -20.62 4.33 1.58
CA TRP A 279 -21.44 5.53 1.37
C TRP A 279 -22.92 5.30 1.66
N GLU A 280 -23.49 4.16 1.26
CA GLU A 280 -24.85 3.75 1.64
C GLU A 280 -25.01 3.71 3.16
N LYS A 281 -24.01 3.19 3.89
CA LYS A 281 -24.02 3.22 5.36
C LYS A 281 -23.91 4.66 5.87
N ALA A 282 -22.99 5.47 5.34
CA ALA A 282 -22.78 6.86 5.76
C ALA A 282 -24.03 7.75 5.55
N CYS A 283 -24.82 7.50 4.50
CA CYS A 283 -26.11 8.16 4.27
C CYS A 283 -27.11 8.02 5.44
N ASN A 284 -26.97 6.97 6.24
CA ASN A 284 -27.81 6.68 7.39
C ASN A 284 -27.24 7.19 8.73
N LEU A 285 -26.03 7.75 8.74
CA LEU A 285 -25.36 8.26 9.95
C LEU A 285 -25.51 9.78 10.05
N GLU A 286 -25.66 10.31 11.26
CA GLU A 286 -25.82 11.77 11.50
C GLU A 286 -24.53 12.55 11.37
N ARG A 287 -23.43 11.92 11.73
CA ARG A 287 -22.11 12.53 11.72
C ARG A 287 -21.32 12.10 10.48
N PRO A 288 -20.29 12.88 10.09
CA PRO A 288 -19.33 12.43 9.10
C PRO A 288 -18.75 11.06 9.46
N THR A 289 -18.39 10.30 8.44
CA THR A 289 -17.89 8.93 8.57
C THR A 289 -16.48 8.86 8.01
N LEU A 290 -15.57 8.28 8.78
CA LEU A 290 -14.23 7.93 8.33
C LEU A 290 -14.28 6.60 7.57
N ILE A 291 -13.78 6.57 6.34
CA ILE A 291 -13.66 5.38 5.50
C ILE A 291 -12.19 5.10 5.26
N LEU A 292 -11.79 3.86 5.53
CA LEU A 292 -10.42 3.36 5.44
C LEU A 292 -10.35 2.08 4.59
N GLU A 293 -9.24 1.90 3.88
CA GLU A 293 -8.83 0.61 3.32
C GLU A 293 -7.96 -0.18 4.32
N ASP A 294 -7.81 -1.49 4.11
CA ASP A 294 -7.08 -2.38 5.04
C ASP A 294 -5.56 -2.18 5.08
N ASP A 295 -5.02 -1.31 4.24
CA ASP A 295 -3.63 -0.88 4.23
C ASP A 295 -3.43 0.51 4.86
N ALA A 296 -4.49 1.18 5.33
CA ALA A 296 -4.38 2.47 6.00
C ALA A 296 -3.93 2.32 7.46
N VAL A 297 -2.81 2.96 7.80
CA VAL A 297 -2.31 3.06 9.17
C VAL A 297 -2.31 4.52 9.65
N PRO A 298 -2.48 4.78 10.95
CA PRO A 298 -2.35 6.13 11.49
C PRO A 298 -0.98 6.73 11.17
N PHE A 299 -0.99 7.96 10.63
CA PHE A 299 0.22 8.74 10.43
C PHE A 299 0.72 9.30 11.77
N VAL A 300 -0.21 9.88 12.54
CA VAL A 300 -0.09 10.38 13.92
C VAL A 300 -1.36 10.01 14.70
N THR A 301 -1.41 10.25 16.02
CA THR A 301 -2.70 10.12 16.73
C THR A 301 -3.66 11.23 16.29
N TRP A 302 -4.95 10.94 16.22
CA TRP A 302 -5.91 11.92 15.69
C TRP A 302 -5.95 13.22 16.51
N ASN A 303 -5.77 13.11 17.84
CA ASN A 303 -5.77 14.26 18.74
C ASN A 303 -4.48 15.11 18.66
N HIS A 304 -3.44 14.62 17.95
CA HIS A 304 -2.29 15.44 17.61
C HIS A 304 -2.62 16.49 16.52
N ILE A 305 -3.60 16.17 15.69
CA ILE A 305 -4.06 16.98 14.55
C ILE A 305 -5.56 17.25 14.66
N ALA A 306 -6.09 17.32 15.88
CA ALA A 306 -7.46 17.77 16.07
C ALA A 306 -7.58 19.21 15.56
N SER A 307 -8.48 19.43 14.62
CA SER A 307 -8.72 20.72 13.99
C SER A 307 -10.21 21.03 13.97
N GLU A 308 -10.55 22.32 14.00
CA GLU A 308 -11.91 22.81 13.75
C GLU A 308 -12.38 22.42 12.32
N GLU A 309 -11.48 22.01 11.42
CA GLU A 309 -11.82 21.55 10.07
C GLU A 309 -12.60 20.22 10.02
N PHE A 310 -12.67 19.49 11.14
CA PHE A 310 -13.57 18.34 11.24
C PHE A 310 -15.04 18.71 11.43
N GLU A 311 -15.37 20.01 11.47
CA GLU A 311 -16.73 20.49 11.65
C GLU A 311 -17.68 20.00 10.53
N PRO A 312 -18.79 19.34 10.87
CA PRO A 312 -19.75 18.86 9.89
C PRO A 312 -20.30 19.97 8.99
N GLY A 313 -20.26 19.75 7.67
CA GLY A 313 -20.92 20.61 6.67
C GLY A 313 -20.02 21.62 5.95
N ALA A 314 -18.76 21.77 6.39
CA ALA A 314 -17.75 22.54 5.64
C ALA A 314 -17.41 21.87 4.30
N TRP A 315 -17.43 20.54 4.27
CA TRP A 315 -17.07 19.70 3.14
C TRP A 315 -18.07 18.55 2.96
N ASP A 316 -18.11 18.02 1.75
CA ASP A 316 -18.79 16.78 1.38
C ASP A 316 -17.83 15.59 1.46
N LEU A 317 -16.59 15.80 1.02
CA LEU A 317 -15.50 14.83 1.03
C LEU A 317 -14.22 15.52 1.56
N LEU A 318 -13.56 14.90 2.55
CA LEU A 318 -12.28 15.37 3.08
C LEU A 318 -11.24 14.25 2.94
N PHE A 319 -10.25 14.47 2.09
CA PHE A 319 -9.09 13.58 2.03
C PHE A 319 -8.19 13.80 3.24
N ILE A 320 -7.79 12.70 3.88
CA ILE A 320 -6.95 12.73 5.09
C ILE A 320 -5.73 11.78 4.97
N ASN A 321 -5.45 11.32 3.75
CA ASN A 321 -4.36 10.40 3.44
C ASN A 321 -3.10 11.14 2.94
N GLU A 322 -1.93 10.54 3.15
CA GLU A 322 -0.62 11.07 2.70
C GLU A 322 -0.61 11.41 1.19
N ARG A 323 -1.44 10.73 0.38
CA ARG A 323 -1.51 10.96 -1.07
C ARG A 323 -2.20 12.25 -1.47
N MET A 324 -3.04 12.81 -0.60
CA MET A 324 -3.71 14.09 -0.80
C MET A 324 -3.35 15.07 0.32
N SER A 325 -2.10 15.04 0.77
CA SER A 325 -1.55 16.00 1.73
C SER A 325 -0.25 16.61 1.18
N LEU A 326 0.08 17.83 1.61
CA LEU A 326 1.30 18.53 1.21
C LEU A 326 2.54 17.95 1.90
N CYS A 327 2.40 17.56 3.17
CA CYS A 327 3.43 16.88 3.97
C CYS A 327 4.83 17.57 3.96
N SER A 328 4.89 18.86 3.60
CA SER A 328 6.15 19.57 3.29
C SER A 328 6.47 20.73 4.23
N SER A 329 5.50 21.20 5.03
CA SER A 329 5.72 22.24 6.02
C SER A 329 5.49 21.65 7.41
N LEU A 330 6.50 21.73 8.26
CA LEU A 330 6.34 21.58 9.71
C LEU A 330 5.55 22.76 10.31
N ASP A 331 5.04 23.67 9.47
CA ASP A 331 4.16 24.74 9.88
C ASP A 331 2.84 24.13 10.33
N THR A 332 2.52 24.38 11.59
CA THR A 332 1.58 23.63 12.42
C THR A 332 0.11 23.99 12.20
N GLU A 333 -0.21 24.72 11.14
CA GLU A 333 -1.58 25.17 10.88
C GLU A 333 -2.34 24.09 10.12
N ASN A 334 -2.81 23.09 10.86
CA ASN A 334 -3.60 21.97 10.35
C ASN A 334 -4.94 22.44 9.78
N GLN A 335 -4.94 22.78 8.49
CA GLN A 335 -6.03 23.44 7.77
C GLN A 335 -6.50 22.62 6.58
N ALA A 336 -7.77 22.79 6.24
CA ALA A 336 -8.32 22.27 5.01
C ALA A 336 -7.75 23.06 3.83
N VAL A 337 -7.14 22.34 2.89
CA VAL A 337 -6.57 22.89 1.66
C VAL A 337 -7.33 22.39 0.44
N ASP A 338 -7.32 23.22 -0.60
CA ASP A 338 -7.95 22.88 -1.88
C ASP A 338 -7.21 21.70 -2.56
N PRO A 339 -7.92 20.68 -3.09
CA PRO A 339 -7.30 19.54 -3.75
C PRO A 339 -6.38 19.93 -4.92
N TRP A 340 -6.72 20.96 -5.70
CA TRP A 340 -5.87 21.47 -6.78
C TRP A 340 -4.54 22.01 -6.25
N HIS A 341 -4.59 22.68 -5.08
CA HIS A 341 -3.38 23.18 -4.44
C HIS A 341 -2.45 22.06 -3.98
N VAL A 342 -3.00 21.00 -3.40
CA VAL A 342 -2.22 19.81 -3.01
C VAL A 342 -1.56 19.17 -4.22
N LEU A 343 -2.34 18.92 -5.27
CA LEU A 343 -1.87 18.24 -6.46
C LEU A 343 -0.83 19.06 -7.24
N SER A 344 -0.95 20.40 -7.27
CA SER A 344 0.01 21.29 -7.95
C SER A 344 1.36 21.44 -7.26
N ASN A 345 1.40 21.31 -5.93
CA ASN A 345 2.65 21.44 -5.18
C ASN A 345 3.33 20.10 -4.91
N ARG A 346 2.72 18.98 -5.32
CA ARG A 346 3.25 17.65 -5.07
C ARG A 346 4.48 17.36 -5.94
N ARG A 347 5.55 16.91 -5.29
CA ARG A 347 6.80 16.52 -5.96
C ARG A 347 6.80 15.02 -6.24
N GLY A 348 7.23 14.63 -7.44
CA GLY A 348 7.45 13.24 -7.83
C GLY A 348 6.28 12.59 -8.58
N ASN A 349 6.47 11.31 -8.94
CA ASN A 349 5.46 10.54 -9.67
C ASN A 349 4.39 10.03 -8.70
N VAL A 350 3.22 10.64 -8.76
CA VAL A 350 2.04 10.22 -7.99
C VAL A 350 1.28 9.18 -8.81
N ASN A 351 1.10 7.98 -8.24
CA ASN A 351 0.39 6.87 -8.91
C ASN A 351 -1.14 6.96 -8.79
N GLY A 352 -1.65 8.00 -8.11
CA GLY A 352 -3.08 8.24 -7.86
C GLY A 352 -3.28 9.08 -6.59
N VAL A 353 -4.49 9.60 -6.43
CA VAL A 353 -4.88 10.37 -5.23
C VAL A 353 -5.09 9.48 -4.00
N GLY A 354 -5.30 8.16 -4.19
CA GLY A 354 -5.56 7.21 -3.12
C GLY A 354 -6.96 7.33 -2.50
N THR A 355 -7.51 6.19 -2.13
CA THR A 355 -8.74 6.05 -1.33
C THR A 355 -8.48 5.34 -0.01
N ASP A 356 -7.21 5.21 0.37
CA ASP A 356 -6.76 4.54 1.58
C ASP A 356 -7.38 5.17 2.84
N ALA A 357 -7.59 6.49 2.86
CA ALA A 357 -8.35 7.15 3.93
C ALA A 357 -9.01 8.46 3.49
N TYR A 358 -10.30 8.60 3.79
CA TYR A 358 -11.04 9.86 3.64
C TYR A 358 -12.22 9.91 4.60
N MET A 359 -12.72 11.11 4.87
CA MET A 359 -14.00 11.30 5.54
C MET A 359 -15.06 11.76 4.56
N VAL A 360 -16.30 11.33 4.78
CA VAL A 360 -17.45 11.72 3.97
C VAL A 360 -18.58 12.20 4.88
N SER A 361 -19.19 13.33 4.51
CA SER A 361 -20.41 13.79 5.18
C SER A 361 -21.61 12.97 4.71
N ARG A 362 -22.73 12.99 5.45
CA ARG A 362 -23.97 12.34 4.99
C ARG A 362 -24.39 12.83 3.60
N GLU A 363 -24.28 14.13 3.36
CA GLU A 363 -24.66 14.75 2.09
C GLU A 363 -23.66 14.41 0.99
N GLY A 364 -22.37 14.43 1.29
CA GLY A 364 -21.34 14.00 0.35
C GLY A 364 -21.52 12.55 -0.08
N ALA A 365 -21.89 11.66 0.84
CA ALA A 365 -22.16 10.26 0.52
C ALA A 365 -23.33 10.12 -0.47
N ARG A 366 -24.40 10.91 -0.32
CA ARG A 366 -25.53 10.93 -1.27
C ARG A 366 -25.10 11.42 -2.64
N LYS A 367 -24.42 12.56 -2.69
CA LYS A 367 -23.92 13.14 -3.95
C LYS A 367 -22.98 12.17 -4.67
N LEU A 368 -22.09 11.50 -3.95
CA LEU A 368 -21.19 10.50 -4.52
C LEU A 368 -21.96 9.30 -5.09
N LEU A 369 -22.98 8.81 -4.39
CA LEU A 369 -23.85 7.75 -4.93
C LEU A 369 -24.58 8.20 -6.20
N GLU A 370 -25.11 9.42 -6.23
CA GLU A 370 -25.76 10.01 -7.42
C GLU A 370 -24.79 10.16 -8.60
N LEU A 371 -23.56 10.63 -8.34
CA LEU A 371 -22.52 10.74 -9.36
C LEU A 371 -22.14 9.37 -9.94
N PHE A 372 -21.98 8.35 -9.10
CA PHE A 372 -21.65 7.00 -9.54
C PHE A 372 -22.83 6.29 -10.23
N ASP A 373 -24.08 6.59 -9.87
CA ASP A 373 -25.26 6.11 -10.58
C ASP A 373 -25.34 6.72 -11.99
N ARG A 374 -25.05 8.02 -12.12
CA ARG A 374 -25.02 8.76 -13.39
C ARG A 374 -23.87 8.30 -14.30
N ASP A 375 -22.67 8.23 -13.77
CA ASP A 375 -21.44 8.08 -14.56
C ASP A 375 -20.99 6.62 -14.69
N GLY A 376 -21.51 5.74 -13.83
CA GLY A 376 -20.97 4.40 -13.62
C GLY A 376 -19.57 4.44 -13.00
N ILE A 377 -18.98 3.26 -12.82
CA ILE A 377 -17.61 3.13 -12.32
C ILE A 377 -16.64 3.31 -13.49
N TYR A 378 -15.86 4.39 -13.46
CA TYR A 378 -14.92 4.80 -14.49
C TYR A 378 -13.46 4.54 -14.05
N GLY A 379 -13.13 3.27 -13.90
CA GLY A 379 -11.79 2.79 -13.54
C GLY A 379 -11.55 2.68 -12.04
N HIS A 380 -10.31 2.91 -11.61
CA HIS A 380 -9.97 2.97 -10.19
C HIS A 380 -10.72 4.13 -9.51
N ILE A 381 -11.34 3.83 -8.37
CA ILE A 381 -12.18 4.77 -7.63
C ILE A 381 -11.43 6.03 -7.19
N ASP A 382 -10.17 5.90 -6.78
CA ASP A 382 -9.37 7.04 -6.35
C ASP A 382 -9.24 8.06 -7.47
N TRP A 383 -8.92 7.62 -8.68
CA TRP A 383 -8.86 8.50 -9.83
C TRP A 383 -10.21 9.14 -10.20
N GLN A 384 -11.33 8.43 -10.02
CA GLN A 384 -12.67 9.00 -10.26
C GLN A 384 -13.03 10.05 -9.20
N LEU A 385 -12.76 9.78 -7.91
CA LEU A 385 -12.92 10.77 -6.85
C LEU A 385 -11.99 11.97 -7.03
N GLY A 386 -10.74 11.74 -7.44
CA GLY A 386 -9.80 12.78 -7.77
C GLY A 386 -10.30 13.68 -8.90
N ALA A 387 -10.98 13.11 -9.90
CA ALA A 387 -11.58 13.89 -10.99
C ALA A 387 -12.70 14.78 -10.46
N TYR A 388 -13.61 14.25 -9.63
CA TYR A 388 -14.66 15.06 -8.99
C TYR A 388 -14.09 16.14 -8.04
N ALA A 389 -12.91 15.91 -7.47
CA ALA A 389 -12.25 16.85 -6.57
C ALA A 389 -11.64 18.09 -7.26
N VAL A 390 -11.35 18.01 -8.57
CA VAL A 390 -10.66 19.07 -9.33
C VAL A 390 -11.57 19.88 -10.26
N ASP A 391 -12.88 19.84 -10.03
CA ASP A 391 -13.89 20.48 -10.88
C ASP A 391 -13.73 22.00 -11.00
N LYS A 392 -13.05 22.62 -10.03
CA LYS A 392 -12.64 24.02 -10.10
C LYS A 392 -11.15 24.10 -10.43
N ILE A 393 -10.84 24.29 -11.71
CA ILE A 393 -9.47 24.61 -12.13
C ILE A 393 -9.14 26.03 -11.64
N VAL A 394 -8.36 26.13 -10.56
CA VAL A 394 -8.02 27.41 -9.93
C VAL A 394 -6.82 28.08 -10.63
N ASP A 395 -5.89 27.30 -11.17
CA ASP A 395 -4.65 27.79 -11.79
C ASP A 395 -4.21 26.87 -12.94
N PRO A 396 -4.69 27.08 -14.17
CA PRO A 396 -4.39 26.20 -15.31
C PRO A 396 -2.91 26.19 -15.70
N ASP A 397 -2.15 27.23 -15.33
CA ASP A 397 -0.72 27.36 -15.65
C ASP A 397 0.17 26.47 -14.75
N LYS A 398 -0.41 25.83 -13.73
CA LYS A 398 0.27 24.87 -12.83
C LYS A 398 -0.22 23.44 -13.04
N SER A 399 -0.37 23.01 -14.29
CA SER A 399 -0.68 21.61 -14.61
C SER A 399 0.54 20.71 -14.42
N ASN A 400 0.29 19.47 -14.01
CA ASN A 400 1.24 18.37 -14.05
C ASN A 400 0.53 17.18 -14.71
N PRO A 401 1.23 16.08 -15.05
CA PRO A 401 0.60 14.94 -15.74
C PRO A 401 -0.61 14.35 -14.99
N LEU A 402 -0.62 14.43 -13.65
CA LEU A 402 -1.74 13.98 -12.84
C LEU A 402 -2.96 14.90 -13.03
N HIS A 403 -2.78 16.22 -13.03
CA HIS A 403 -3.86 17.15 -13.35
C HIS A 403 -4.44 16.91 -14.73
N GLU A 404 -3.58 16.77 -15.75
CA GLU A 404 -4.04 16.53 -17.11
C GLU A 404 -4.88 15.25 -17.21
N ALA A 405 -4.44 14.19 -16.53
CA ALA A 405 -5.20 12.94 -16.45
C ALA A 405 -6.54 13.09 -15.70
N LEU A 406 -6.58 13.85 -14.61
CA LEU A 406 -7.81 14.10 -13.84
C LEU A 406 -8.78 15.03 -14.58
N THR A 407 -8.29 16.09 -15.21
CA THR A 407 -9.11 17.01 -16.04
C THR A 407 -9.66 16.30 -17.27
N HIS A 408 -8.84 15.48 -17.95
CA HIS A 408 -9.33 14.65 -19.05
C HIS A 408 -10.43 13.69 -18.59
N ARG A 409 -10.26 13.09 -17.41
CA ARG A 409 -11.27 12.21 -16.82
C ARG A 409 -12.53 12.97 -16.43
N LEU A 410 -12.42 14.13 -15.80
CA LEU A 410 -13.55 14.99 -15.45
C LEU A 410 -14.34 15.39 -16.70
N ALA A 411 -13.67 15.73 -17.80
CA ALA A 411 -14.33 16.04 -19.06
C ALA A 411 -15.20 14.87 -19.59
N ALA A 412 -14.83 13.62 -19.27
CA ALA A 412 -15.62 12.44 -19.60
C ALA A 412 -16.78 12.19 -18.62
N LEU A 413 -16.66 12.62 -17.36
CA LEU A 413 -17.65 12.42 -16.29
C LEU A 413 -18.69 13.56 -16.19
N GLY A 414 -18.34 14.77 -16.66
CA GLY A 414 -19.15 15.99 -16.49
C GLY A 414 -18.91 16.69 -15.14
N ASP A 415 -19.80 17.61 -14.78
CA ASP A 415 -19.73 18.40 -13.52
C ASP A 415 -19.85 17.49 -12.27
N SER A 416 -19.12 17.85 -11.22
CA SER A 416 -19.14 17.23 -9.88
C SER A 416 -20.44 17.41 -9.08
N ASN A 417 -21.44 18.08 -9.66
CA ASN A 417 -22.72 18.39 -9.00
C ASN A 417 -22.52 19.22 -7.71
N GLY A 418 -21.53 20.13 -7.73
CA GLY A 418 -21.20 20.98 -6.60
C GLY A 418 -20.71 20.21 -5.37
N LEU A 419 -20.01 19.09 -5.56
CA LEU A 419 -19.35 18.35 -4.48
C LEU A 419 -18.26 19.23 -3.85
N LYS A 420 -18.35 19.48 -2.54
CA LYS A 420 -17.35 20.25 -1.80
C LYS A 420 -16.23 19.32 -1.34
N VAL A 421 -15.09 19.37 -2.03
CA VAL A 421 -13.95 18.52 -1.68
C VAL A 421 -12.83 19.35 -1.05
N ALA A 422 -12.25 18.82 0.02
CA ALA A 422 -11.10 19.40 0.70
C ALA A 422 -10.06 18.31 1.00
N CYS A 423 -8.86 18.74 1.38
CA CYS A 423 -7.77 17.88 1.78
C CYS A 423 -7.17 18.40 3.09
N MET A 424 -6.65 17.53 3.94
CA MET A 424 -5.82 17.95 5.06
C MET A 424 -4.39 18.19 4.59
N ASP A 425 -3.79 19.30 5.01
CA ASP A 425 -2.38 19.64 4.76
C ASP A 425 -1.42 18.60 5.38
N ILE A 426 -1.77 18.12 6.57
CA ILE A 426 -1.11 17.05 7.33
C ILE A 426 -1.98 15.78 7.28
N PRO A 427 -1.43 14.64 6.84
CA PRO A 427 -2.22 13.43 6.75
C PRO A 427 -2.54 12.85 8.14
N MET A 428 -3.74 12.32 8.28
CA MET A 428 -4.10 11.45 9.42
C MET A 428 -3.67 10.01 9.18
N PHE A 429 -3.60 9.58 7.92
CA PHE A 429 -3.34 8.20 7.53
C PHE A 429 -2.33 8.09 6.40
N LYS A 430 -1.72 6.91 6.33
CA LYS A 430 -0.82 6.52 5.26
C LYS A 430 -1.11 5.08 4.84
N ALA A 431 -1.10 4.82 3.55
CA ALA A 431 -1.10 3.46 3.01
C ALA A 431 0.25 2.76 3.28
N VAL A 432 0.20 1.57 3.87
CA VAL A 432 1.35 0.70 4.12
C VAL A 432 1.07 -0.68 3.54
N ASP A 433 1.99 -1.17 2.71
CA ASP A 433 1.86 -2.50 2.11
C ASP A 433 2.03 -3.59 3.17
N HIS A 434 0.90 -4.07 3.70
CA HIS A 434 0.84 -5.25 4.55
C HIS A 434 0.80 -6.55 3.72
N GLY A 435 1.16 -6.53 2.44
CA GLY A 435 1.08 -7.65 1.52
C GLY A 435 -0.02 -7.48 0.47
N VAL A 436 0.08 -8.26 -0.60
CA VAL A 436 -0.80 -8.17 -1.76
C VAL A 436 -2.08 -8.97 -1.51
N SER A 437 -3.26 -8.33 -1.56
CA SER A 437 -4.57 -9.02 -1.54
C SER A 437 -5.01 -9.56 -2.92
N ASN A 438 -4.28 -9.14 -3.96
CA ASN A 438 -4.62 -9.34 -5.38
C ASN A 438 -4.11 -10.65 -5.97
N THR A 439 -3.48 -11.54 -5.20
CA THR A 439 -3.19 -12.85 -5.76
C THR A 439 -4.49 -13.57 -6.04
N VAL A 440 -4.73 -13.75 -7.34
CA VAL A 440 -5.58 -14.79 -7.85
C VAL A 440 -4.92 -16.10 -7.43
N ASP A 441 -5.25 -16.58 -6.23
CA ASP A 441 -4.95 -17.94 -5.82
C ASP A 441 -5.69 -18.87 -6.79
N ILE A 442 -5.01 -19.27 -7.86
CA ILE A 442 -5.40 -20.47 -8.58
C ILE A 442 -4.61 -21.59 -7.92
N SER A 443 -5.23 -22.15 -6.89
CA SER A 443 -4.79 -23.42 -6.34
C SER A 443 -4.75 -24.47 -7.46
N ARG A 444 -3.90 -25.47 -7.27
CA ARG A 444 -3.74 -26.64 -8.15
C ARG A 444 -5.05 -27.44 -8.31
N GLU A 445 -6.06 -27.16 -7.50
CA GLU A 445 -7.33 -27.90 -7.39
C GLU A 445 -8.42 -27.46 -8.37
N MET A 446 -8.27 -26.36 -9.11
CA MET A 446 -9.15 -26.06 -10.26
C MET A 446 -8.80 -26.88 -11.52
N ARG A 447 -8.33 -28.12 -11.33
CA ARG A 447 -7.89 -29.06 -12.39
C ARG A 447 -8.70 -30.36 -12.45
N GLU A 448 -9.76 -30.47 -11.67
CA GLU A 448 -10.78 -31.52 -11.80
C GLU A 448 -12.12 -30.86 -12.09
#